data_AF-A0A816LCG3-F1
#
_entry.id   AF-A0A816LCG3-F1
#
_cell.length_a   1.000
_cell.length_b   1.000
_cell.length_c   1.000
_cell.angle_alpha   90.00
_cell.angle_beta   90.00
_cell.angle_gamma   90.00
#
_symmetry.space_group_name_H-M   'P 1'
#
loop_
_entity.id
_entity.type
_entity.pdbx_description
1 polymer ?
#
loop_
_entity_poly.entity_id
_entity_poly.type
_entity_poly.pdbx_seq_one_letter_code
_entity_poly.pdbx_strand_id
1 'polypeptide(L)'
;MGVRKNATVEDVVLYGRRRRRHRLSILNDIEDELDTIRSNPSLEVIDRSLWRRDSGYKLELSTQETWQFLRDKKPLCSWAPGIWFSQATPKFAFMAWLSVRDRMSTMDRVVKWSRGSNDMCVLYHNAQESRNHLFFECDFFSSGMGVHSQRIVAPVFHCSLVRDNNHYI
;
A
#
# COMPACT_ATOMS: atom_id res chain seq x y z
N MET A 1 17.38 -32.11 -16.73
CA MET A 1 16.24 -32.46 -15.85
C MET A 1 15.12 -31.47 -16.11
N GLY A 2 13.88 -31.79 -16.45
CA GLY A 2 13.20 -33.05 -16.76
C GLY A 2 11.83 -32.77 -17.42
N VAL A 3 11.71 -31.62 -18.09
CA VAL A 3 10.54 -31.18 -18.88
C VAL A 3 11.11 -30.44 -20.09
N ARG A 4 10.63 -30.77 -21.30
CA ARG A 4 11.09 -30.09 -22.52
C ARG A 4 10.53 -28.67 -22.55
N LYS A 5 11.25 -27.71 -23.13
CA LYS A 5 10.82 -26.30 -23.21
C LYS A 5 9.43 -26.12 -23.85
N ASN A 6 9.07 -27.02 -24.75
CA ASN A 6 7.82 -26.99 -25.50
C ASN A 6 6.82 -28.06 -25.03
N ALA A 7 7.06 -28.72 -23.88
CA ALA A 7 6.15 -29.72 -23.37
C ALA A 7 4.87 -29.05 -22.86
N THR A 8 3.72 -29.61 -23.24
CA THR A 8 2.43 -29.19 -22.67
C THR A 8 2.26 -29.75 -21.26
N VAL A 9 1.28 -29.23 -20.51
CA VAL A 9 0.94 -29.79 -19.18
C VAL A 9 0.52 -31.25 -19.33
N GLU A 10 -0.28 -31.55 -20.35
CA GLU A 10 -0.66 -32.92 -20.72
C GLU A 10 0.56 -33.82 -20.95
N ASP A 11 1.53 -33.37 -21.76
CA ASP A 11 2.74 -34.15 -22.04
C ASP A 11 3.51 -34.51 -20.76
N VAL A 12 3.61 -33.54 -19.85
CA VAL A 12 4.33 -33.71 -18.59
C VAL A 12 3.59 -34.67 -17.66
N VAL A 13 2.27 -34.55 -17.57
CA VAL A 13 1.42 -35.36 -16.69
C VAL A 13 1.28 -36.79 -17.21
N LEU A 14 1.06 -36.98 -18.51
CA LEU A 14 0.80 -38.30 -19.10
C LEU A 14 2.06 -39.08 -19.45
N TYR A 15 3.12 -38.42 -19.93
CA TYR A 15 4.28 -39.10 -20.53
C TYR A 15 5.63 -38.76 -19.88
N GLY A 16 5.74 -37.62 -19.21
CA GLY A 16 7.02 -37.09 -18.71
C GLY A 16 7.39 -37.47 -17.27
N ARG A 17 6.44 -37.95 -16.47
CA ARG A 17 6.60 -38.08 -15.01
C ARG A 17 6.82 -39.53 -14.57
N ARG A 18 7.88 -39.77 -13.80
CA ARG A 18 8.07 -41.00 -13.02
C ARG A 18 7.80 -40.70 -11.55
N ARG A 19 6.94 -41.50 -10.92
CA ARG A 19 6.68 -41.42 -9.48
C ARG A 19 7.97 -41.51 -8.69
N ARG A 20 8.10 -40.68 -7.65
CA ARG A 20 9.19 -40.77 -6.68
C ARG A 20 8.63 -41.10 -5.30
N ARG A 21 9.41 -41.86 -4.51
CA ARG A 21 9.12 -42.04 -3.08
C ARG A 21 9.90 -41.01 -2.29
N HIS A 22 9.20 -40.24 -1.48
CA HIS A 22 9.76 -39.21 -0.64
C HIS A 22 9.75 -39.65 0.83
N ARG A 23 10.63 -39.06 1.64
CA ARG A 23 10.65 -39.32 3.09
C ARG A 23 9.46 -38.68 3.81
N LEU A 24 8.97 -37.54 3.30
CA LEU A 24 7.85 -36.80 3.88
C LEU A 24 6.53 -37.38 3.35
N SER A 25 5.57 -37.68 4.25
CA SER A 25 4.28 -38.27 3.86
C SER A 25 3.50 -37.36 2.92
N ILE A 26 3.43 -36.06 3.22
CA ILE A 26 2.70 -35.07 2.40
C ILE A 26 3.13 -35.09 0.92
N LEU A 27 4.42 -35.35 0.66
CA LEU A 27 4.90 -35.43 -0.71
C LEU A 27 4.51 -36.75 -1.39
N ASN A 28 4.39 -37.84 -0.64
CA ASN A 28 3.84 -39.09 -1.16
C ASN A 28 2.32 -38.98 -1.39
N ASP A 29 1.60 -38.30 -0.50
CA ASP A 29 0.16 -38.04 -0.64
C ASP A 29 -0.10 -37.23 -1.92
N ILE A 30 0.71 -36.20 -2.19
CA ILE A 30 0.67 -35.44 -3.45
C ILE A 30 0.98 -36.34 -4.66
N GLU A 31 1.94 -37.28 -4.55
CA GLU A 31 2.23 -38.24 -5.62
C GLU A 31 1.03 -39.16 -5.90
N ASP A 32 0.33 -39.62 -4.87
CA ASP A 32 -0.87 -40.44 -4.97
C ASP A 32 -2.05 -39.69 -5.59
N GLU A 33 -2.26 -38.42 -5.23
CA GLU A 33 -3.26 -37.56 -5.87
C GLU A 33 -2.95 -37.35 -7.36
N LEU A 34 -1.69 -37.10 -7.71
CA LEU A 34 -1.27 -36.94 -9.10
C LEU A 34 -1.46 -38.22 -9.93
N ASP A 35 -1.17 -39.39 -9.36
CA ASP A 35 -1.43 -40.68 -10.02
C ASP A 35 -2.94 -40.93 -10.22
N THR A 36 -3.77 -40.49 -9.27
CA THR A 36 -5.24 -40.58 -9.38
C THR A 36 -5.75 -39.73 -10.55
N ILE A 37 -5.30 -38.48 -10.65
CA ILE A 37 -5.66 -37.56 -11.75
C ILE A 37 -5.24 -38.15 -13.12
N ARG A 38 -4.07 -38.78 -13.18
CA ARG A 38 -3.57 -39.42 -14.41
C ARG A 38 -4.44 -40.58 -14.88
N SER A 39 -5.02 -41.33 -13.94
CA SER A 39 -5.82 -42.53 -14.25
C SER A 39 -7.19 -42.22 -14.86
N ASN A 40 -7.70 -40.99 -14.68
CA ASN A 40 -9.01 -40.58 -15.18
C ASN A 40 -8.92 -39.18 -15.83
N PRO A 41 -8.29 -39.08 -17.01
CA PRO A 41 -8.15 -37.80 -17.70
C PRO A 41 -9.53 -37.36 -18.24
N SER A 42 -9.95 -36.14 -17.91
CA SER A 42 -11.12 -35.51 -18.51
C SER A 42 -10.83 -35.05 -19.93
N LEU A 43 -10.70 -36.00 -20.87
CA LEU A 43 -10.27 -35.75 -22.25
C LEU A 43 -11.24 -34.88 -23.06
N GLU A 44 -12.52 -34.81 -22.67
CA GLU A 44 -13.53 -34.00 -23.37
C GLU A 44 -13.61 -32.55 -22.86
N VAL A 45 -13.02 -32.25 -21.70
CA VAL A 45 -13.11 -30.93 -21.08
C VAL A 45 -11.88 -30.11 -21.45
N ILE A 46 -12.08 -29.07 -22.26
CA ILE A 46 -11.03 -28.11 -22.57
C ILE A 46 -10.64 -27.37 -21.27
N ASP A 47 -9.34 -27.31 -20.97
CA ASP A 47 -8.80 -26.52 -19.87
C ASP A 47 -9.24 -25.05 -19.98
N ARG A 48 -9.85 -24.54 -18.90
CA ARG A 48 -10.25 -23.14 -18.79
C ARG A 48 -9.53 -22.50 -17.63
N SER A 49 -8.85 -21.39 -17.89
CA SER A 49 -8.32 -20.54 -16.84
C SER A 49 -9.47 -19.81 -16.14
N LEU A 50 -9.53 -19.93 -14.82
CA LEU A 50 -10.49 -19.24 -13.98
C LEU A 50 -9.77 -18.27 -13.05
N TRP A 51 -10.36 -17.10 -12.84
CA TRP A 51 -9.92 -16.09 -11.90
C TRP A 51 -10.49 -16.39 -10.51
N ARG A 52 -9.60 -16.55 -9.53
CA ARG A 52 -9.99 -16.68 -8.12
C ARG A 52 -10.50 -15.34 -7.60
N ARG A 53 -11.68 -15.35 -6.99
CA ARG A 53 -12.35 -14.22 -6.34
C ARG A 53 -12.85 -14.67 -4.96
N ASP A 54 -13.28 -13.73 -4.13
CA ASP A 54 -13.89 -14.03 -2.81
C ASP A 54 -15.13 -14.93 -2.94
N SER A 55 -15.91 -14.77 -4.02
CA SER A 55 -17.09 -15.57 -4.31
C SER A 55 -16.78 -16.89 -5.05
N GLY A 56 -15.51 -17.31 -5.14
CA GLY A 56 -15.07 -18.50 -5.88
C GLY A 56 -14.38 -18.19 -7.22
N TYR A 57 -14.36 -19.17 -8.12
CA TYR A 57 -13.66 -19.08 -9.41
C TYR A 57 -14.61 -18.62 -10.52
N LYS A 58 -14.19 -17.65 -11.35
CA LYS A 58 -14.98 -17.13 -12.49
C LYS A 58 -14.17 -17.07 -13.78
N LEU A 59 -14.85 -17.16 -14.92
CA LEU A 59 -14.21 -17.07 -16.25
C LEU A 59 -13.73 -15.66 -16.59
N GLU A 60 -14.50 -14.64 -16.19
CA GLU A 60 -14.18 -13.25 -16.50
C GLU A 60 -13.17 -12.67 -15.51
N LEU A 61 -12.36 -11.72 -15.99
CA LEU A 61 -11.51 -10.88 -15.14
C LEU A 61 -12.31 -9.66 -14.67
N SER A 62 -12.27 -9.37 -13.38
CA SER A 62 -12.71 -8.09 -12.83
C SER A 62 -11.52 -7.41 -12.18
N THR A 63 -11.07 -6.30 -12.76
CA THR A 63 -9.96 -5.52 -12.22
C THR A 63 -10.29 -4.98 -10.83
N GLN A 64 -11.54 -4.58 -10.60
CA GLN A 64 -12.01 -4.09 -9.31
C GLN A 64 -11.94 -5.16 -8.22
N GLU A 65 -12.48 -6.35 -8.48
CA GLU A 65 -12.46 -7.45 -7.50
C GLU A 65 -11.02 -7.95 -7.27
N THR A 66 -10.23 -8.07 -8.34
CA THR A 66 -8.82 -8.46 -8.25
C THR A 66 -8.04 -7.45 -7.39
N TRP A 67 -8.27 -6.15 -7.59
CA TRP A 67 -7.66 -5.11 -6.76
C TRP A 67 -8.08 -5.21 -5.30
N GLN A 68 -9.36 -5.48 -5.03
CA GLN A 68 -9.88 -5.64 -3.67
C GLN A 68 -9.33 -6.89 -2.97
N PHE A 69 -9.10 -7.96 -3.74
CA PHE A 69 -8.52 -9.22 -3.27
C PHE A 69 -7.03 -9.10 -2.95
N LEU A 70 -6.27 -8.41 -3.82
CA LEU A 70 -4.81 -8.25 -3.65
C LEU A 70 -4.42 -7.24 -2.58
N ARG A 71 -5.28 -6.27 -2.26
CA ARG A 71 -4.95 -5.20 -1.33
C ARG A 71 -5.21 -5.60 0.13
N ASP A 72 -4.32 -5.17 1.01
CA ASP A 72 -4.61 -5.15 2.44
C ASP A 72 -5.59 -4.02 2.77
N LYS A 73 -6.78 -4.36 3.26
CA LYS A 73 -7.77 -3.37 3.71
C LYS A 73 -7.31 -2.77 5.03
N LYS A 74 -6.79 -1.55 4.99
CA LYS A 74 -6.46 -0.74 6.17
C LYS A 74 -7.66 0.08 6.64
N PRO A 75 -7.74 0.40 7.95
CA PRO A 75 -8.79 1.28 8.46
C PRO A 75 -8.73 2.64 7.76
N LEU A 76 -9.90 3.22 7.53
CA LEU A 76 -10.00 4.55 6.93
C LEU A 76 -9.37 5.60 7.87
N CYS A 77 -8.51 6.44 7.31
CA CYS A 77 -7.95 7.58 8.03
C CYS A 77 -9.00 8.70 8.10
N SER A 78 -9.37 9.12 9.31
CA SER A 78 -10.36 10.19 9.54
C SER A 78 -9.95 11.52 8.89
N TRP A 79 -8.65 11.79 8.75
CA TRP A 79 -8.12 12.99 8.11
C TRP A 79 -8.14 12.93 6.58
N ALA A 80 -8.28 11.75 5.96
CA ALA A 80 -8.16 11.59 4.51
C ALA A 80 -9.17 12.44 3.70
N PRO A 81 -10.46 12.55 4.09
CA PRO A 81 -11.42 13.38 3.38
C PRO A 81 -11.08 14.87 3.37
N GLY A 82 -10.39 15.37 4.40
CA GLY A 82 -9.96 16.77 4.48
C GLY A 82 -8.79 17.11 3.56
N ILE A 83 -8.03 16.10 3.12
CA ILE A 83 -6.89 16.27 2.20
C ILE A 83 -7.29 15.95 0.76
N TRP A 84 -8.02 14.85 0.57
CA TRP A 84 -8.35 14.27 -0.73
C TRP A 84 -9.82 14.52 -1.09
N PHE A 85 -10.21 15.79 -1.26
CA PHE A 85 -11.54 16.19 -1.75
C PHE A 85 -11.49 16.55 -3.24
N SER A 86 -12.64 16.53 -3.91
CA SER A 86 -12.73 16.68 -5.38
C SER A 86 -12.16 17.99 -5.92
N GLN A 87 -12.16 19.05 -5.11
CA GLN A 87 -11.65 20.38 -5.47
C GLN A 87 -10.24 20.66 -4.92
N ALA A 88 -9.59 19.66 -4.33
CA ALA A 88 -8.26 19.83 -3.75
C ALA A 88 -7.23 20.02 -4.86
N THR A 89 -6.47 21.12 -4.80
CA THR A 89 -5.31 21.27 -5.70
C THR A 89 -4.27 20.21 -5.35
N PRO A 90 -3.82 19.36 -6.29
CA PRO A 90 -2.92 18.24 -5.99
C PRO A 90 -1.65 18.65 -5.25
N LYS A 91 -1.08 19.81 -5.59
CA LYS A 91 0.11 20.35 -4.90
C LYS A 91 -0.16 20.61 -3.41
N PHE A 92 -1.27 21.27 -3.09
CA PHE A 92 -1.61 21.58 -1.70
C PHE A 92 -2.06 20.33 -0.93
N ALA A 93 -2.81 19.42 -1.56
CA ALA A 93 -3.18 18.14 -0.98
C ALA A 93 -1.94 17.29 -0.63
N PHE A 94 -0.93 17.26 -1.50
CA PHE A 94 0.32 16.55 -1.23
C PHE A 94 1.10 17.16 -0.06
N MET A 95 1.21 18.49 0.00
CA MET A 95 1.85 19.18 1.13
C MET A 95 1.08 18.97 2.44
N ALA A 96 -0.25 19.01 2.42
CA ALA A 96 -1.12 18.71 3.56
C ALA A 96 -0.95 17.24 4.02
N TRP A 97 -0.85 16.29 3.09
CA TRP A 97 -0.58 14.90 3.39
C TRP A 97 0.78 14.68 4.06
N LEU A 98 1.83 15.33 3.55
CA LEU A 98 3.16 15.25 4.15
C LEU A 98 3.20 15.85 5.56
N SER A 99 2.54 16.98 5.76
CA SER A 99 2.47 17.64 7.06
C SER A 99 1.68 16.81 8.08
N VAL A 100 0.54 16.22 7.71
CA VAL A 100 -0.24 15.35 8.61
C VAL A 100 0.57 14.11 9.02
N ARG A 101 1.46 13.62 8.16
CA ARG A 101 2.33 12.47 8.46
C ARG A 101 3.63 12.84 9.15
N ASP A 102 3.83 14.11 9.50
CA ASP A 102 5.09 14.65 10.01
C ASP A 102 6.31 14.30 9.12
N ARG A 103 6.07 14.33 7.81
CA ARG A 103 7.03 13.94 6.76
C ARG A 103 7.58 15.10 5.96
N MET A 104 7.24 16.33 6.29
CA MET A 104 7.89 17.50 5.69
C MET A 104 9.37 17.55 6.05
N SER A 105 10.19 18.07 5.14
CA SER A 105 11.61 18.33 5.36
C SER A 105 11.80 19.71 5.99
N THR A 106 11.31 19.89 7.20
CA THR A 106 11.53 21.10 8.03
C THR A 106 12.92 21.06 8.66
N MET A 107 13.47 22.23 9.04
CA MET A 107 14.85 22.29 9.54
C MET A 107 15.07 21.47 10.82
N ASP A 108 14.06 21.32 11.68
CA ASP A 108 14.09 20.41 12.84
C ASP A 108 14.47 18.96 12.47
N ARG A 109 14.07 18.48 11.29
CA ARG A 109 14.48 17.18 10.76
C ARG A 109 15.84 17.25 10.08
N VAL A 110 16.11 18.28 9.27
CA VAL A 110 17.39 18.45 8.57
C VAL A 110 18.57 18.46 9.53
N VAL A 111 18.46 19.15 10.66
CA VAL A 111 19.50 19.26 11.71
C VAL A 111 19.86 17.90 12.32
N LYS A 112 18.93 16.93 12.34
CA LYS A 112 19.22 15.56 12.78
C LYS A 112 20.18 14.84 11.82
N TRP A 113 20.14 15.17 10.53
CA TRP A 113 21.00 14.56 9.49
C TRP A 113 22.29 15.35 9.28
N SER A 114 22.26 16.68 9.39
CA SER A 114 23.43 17.56 9.22
C SER A 114 23.67 18.40 10.48
N ARG A 115 24.57 17.90 11.35
CA ARG A 115 25.03 18.62 12.54
C ARG A 115 25.75 19.90 12.11
N GLY A 116 25.22 21.06 12.52
CA GLY A 116 25.75 22.38 12.17
C GLY A 116 24.89 23.22 11.22
N SER A 117 23.74 22.70 10.77
CA SER A 117 22.75 23.49 10.04
C SER A 117 22.01 24.45 10.97
N ASN A 118 21.74 25.67 10.50
CA ASN A 118 20.90 26.63 11.21
C ASN A 118 19.45 26.13 11.20
N ASP A 119 18.84 26.02 12.37
CA ASP A 119 17.49 25.49 12.56
C ASP A 119 16.43 26.59 12.66
N MET A 120 16.84 27.86 12.52
CA MET A 120 15.95 29.00 12.54
C MET A 120 15.04 29.05 11.30
N CYS A 121 13.77 29.39 11.53
CA CYS A 121 12.75 29.63 10.52
C CYS A 121 13.24 30.66 9.50
N VAL A 122 13.28 30.27 8.22
CA VAL A 122 13.75 31.15 7.14
C VAL A 122 12.79 32.30 6.84
N LEU A 123 11.51 32.17 7.23
CA LEU A 123 10.47 33.16 6.93
C LEU A 123 10.41 34.31 7.94
N TYR A 124 10.69 34.02 9.21
CA TYR A 124 10.53 34.98 10.31
C TYR A 124 11.79 35.14 11.17
N HIS A 125 12.75 34.21 11.09
CA HIS A 125 14.04 34.23 11.79
C HIS A 125 13.97 34.42 13.31
N ASN A 126 12.83 34.15 13.95
CA ASN A 126 12.63 34.38 15.39
C ASN A 126 12.40 33.07 16.20
N ALA A 127 12.18 31.95 15.53
CA ALA A 127 11.99 30.65 16.18
C ALA A 127 12.51 29.51 15.30
N GLN A 128 12.68 28.33 15.90
CA GLN A 128 13.09 27.12 15.20
C GLN A 128 12.03 26.70 14.17
N GLU A 129 12.46 26.33 12.97
CA GLU A 129 11.57 25.86 11.92
C GLU A 129 11.07 24.44 12.20
N SER A 130 9.83 24.35 12.66
CA SER A 130 9.08 23.11 12.79
C SER A 130 7.80 23.17 11.98
N ARG A 131 7.17 22.00 11.76
CA ARG A 131 5.82 21.93 11.17
C ARG A 131 4.83 22.81 11.96
N ASN A 132 4.87 22.75 13.28
CA ASN A 132 3.93 23.52 14.09
C ASN A 132 4.18 25.02 13.94
N HIS A 133 5.46 25.42 13.96
CA HIS A 133 5.84 26.81 13.77
C HIS A 133 5.37 27.34 12.40
N LEU A 134 5.69 26.64 11.30
CA LEU A 134 5.34 27.09 9.95
C LEU A 134 3.83 27.26 9.71
N PHE A 135 2.99 26.42 10.32
CA PHE A 135 1.56 26.38 10.03
C PHE A 135 0.66 27.03 11.10
N PHE A 136 1.10 27.15 12.35
CA PHE A 136 0.26 27.62 13.46
C PHE A 136 0.85 28.80 14.25
N GLU A 137 2.18 28.96 14.31
CA GLU A 137 2.82 29.91 15.24
C GLU A 137 3.64 30.99 14.54
N CYS A 138 3.91 30.85 13.23
CA CYS A 138 4.73 31.80 12.48
C CYS A 138 3.92 33.04 12.10
N ASP A 139 4.34 34.19 12.62
CA ASP A 139 3.70 35.49 12.39
C ASP A 139 3.67 35.90 10.92
N PHE A 140 4.67 35.49 10.12
CA PHE A 140 4.67 35.71 8.68
C PHE A 140 3.51 34.96 8.00
N PHE A 141 3.23 33.73 8.43
CA PHE A 141 2.15 32.92 7.89
C PHE A 141 0.78 33.37 8.40
N SER A 142 0.70 33.85 9.65
CA SER A 142 -0.54 34.38 10.25
C SER A 142 -0.99 35.70 9.61
N SER A 143 -0.03 36.53 9.16
CA SER A 143 -0.29 37.85 8.58
C SER A 143 -0.47 37.84 7.05
N GLY A 144 0.20 36.95 6.31
CA GLY A 144 0.25 36.98 4.84
C GLY A 144 -0.78 36.10 4.10
N MET A 145 -1.34 35.08 4.73
CA MET A 145 -2.32 34.19 4.11
C MET A 145 -3.74 34.63 4.44
N GLY A 146 -4.46 35.17 3.45
CA GLY A 146 -5.90 35.38 3.57
C GLY A 146 -6.58 34.09 4.04
N VAL A 147 -7.47 34.25 5.03
CA VAL A 147 -8.37 33.29 5.73
C VAL A 147 -8.86 32.02 5.00
N HIS A 148 -8.65 31.88 3.70
CA HIS A 148 -9.02 30.74 2.87
C HIS A 148 -8.11 29.51 3.05
N SER A 149 -6.80 29.68 3.23
CA SER A 149 -5.86 28.55 3.36
C SER A 149 -5.87 27.91 4.76
N GLN A 150 -6.11 28.70 5.80
CA GLN A 150 -6.26 28.22 7.18
C GLN A 150 -7.50 27.34 7.37
N ARG A 151 -8.58 27.56 6.62
CA ARG A 151 -9.82 26.76 6.72
C ARG A 151 -9.70 25.33 6.21
N ILE A 152 -8.78 25.06 5.27
CA ILE A 152 -8.56 23.70 4.74
C ILE A 152 -7.56 22.95 5.64
N VAL A 153 -6.56 23.67 6.15
CA VAL A 153 -5.45 23.11 6.93
C VAL A 153 -5.92 22.85 8.37
N ALA A 154 -6.44 23.85 9.09
CA ALA A 154 -6.70 23.77 10.53
C ALA A 154 -7.57 22.58 11.02
N PRO A 155 -8.69 22.20 10.35
CA PRO A 155 -9.52 21.08 10.80
C PRO A 155 -8.81 19.72 10.66
N VAL A 156 -7.92 19.60 9.68
CA VAL A 156 -7.18 18.37 9.35
C VAL A 156 -6.06 18.13 10.36
N PHE A 157 -5.41 19.19 10.85
CA PHE A 157 -4.33 19.06 11.84
C PHE A 157 -4.84 18.86 13.27
N HIS A 158 -5.95 19.48 13.65
CA HIS A 158 -6.53 19.27 14.99
C HIS A 158 -6.96 17.80 15.19
N CYS A 159 -7.47 17.13 14.15
CA CYS A 159 -7.87 15.72 14.22
C CYS A 159 -6.67 14.75 14.21
N SER A 160 -5.53 15.17 13.67
CA SER A 160 -4.31 14.35 13.58
C SER A 160 -3.52 14.36 14.90
N LEU A 161 -3.41 15.52 15.55
CA LEU A 161 -2.76 15.67 16.87
C LEU A 161 -3.46 14.87 17.99
N VAL A 162 -4.78 14.67 17.90
CA VAL A 162 -5.53 13.85 18.87
C VAL A 162 -5.25 12.35 18.70
N ARG A 163 -4.84 11.88 17.51
CA ARG A 163 -4.60 10.45 17.24
C ARG A 163 -3.18 9.99 17.58
N ASP A 164 -2.18 10.86 17.46
CA ASP A 164 -0.79 10.49 17.76
C ASP A 164 -0.55 10.25 19.27
N ASN A 165 -1.44 10.72 20.14
CA ASN A 165 -1.43 10.41 21.58
C ASN A 165 -2.02 9.02 21.94
N ASN A 166 -2.61 8.29 20.99
CA ASN A 166 -3.27 6.99 21.25
C ASN A 166 -2.61 5.78 20.57
N HIS A 167 -1.40 5.91 20.04
CA HIS A 167 -0.67 4.79 19.42
C HIS A 167 0.81 4.69 19.85
N TYR A 168 1.04 4.83 21.16
CA TYR A 168 2.27 4.35 21.82
C TYR A 168 1.93 3.47 23.02
N ILE A 169 1.24 2.34 22.78
CA ILE A 169 1.39 1.06 23.51
C ILE A 169 1.23 -0.05 22.48
#